data_AF-A0A3N5XGW9-F1
#
_entry.id   AF-A0A3N5XGW9-F1
#
_cell.length_a   1.000
_cell.length_b   1.000
_cell.length_c   1.000
_cell.angle_alpha   90.00
_cell.angle_beta   90.00
_cell.angle_gamma   90.00
#
_symmetry.space_group_name_H-M   'P 1'
#
loop_
_entity.id
_entity.type
_entity.pdbx_description
1 polymer ?
#
loop_
_entity_poly.entity_id
_entity_poly.type
_entity_poly.pdbx_seq_one_letter_code
_entity_poly.pdbx_strand_id
1 'polypeptide(L)'
;MATRAMRLERGLFSSARTAWLVAFVYTIFLYSTLTLAFRLYVWMFDRYGKPFMSALMIWIYVPIGLALLAFLLFRLPRQLGRYVTFLMLGLAMAFCLDRITIPAKRFHFLEYAPLAVLVFDALRFHCRDRYHYVWSMVVVTLVGLGDEVIQGILPNRYFGINEVVTNAAAGFFALIFIAFVLGEENYPWPRRKKAPVSGSHQEEAESVSLPV
;
A
#
# COMPACT_ATOMS: atom_id res chain seq x y z
N MET A 1 -31.19 -17.13 0.33
CA MET A 1 -30.40 -16.49 1.41
C MET A 1 -29.77 -15.22 0.88
N ALA A 2 -30.37 -14.06 1.14
CA ALA A 2 -29.79 -12.78 0.76
C ALA A 2 -28.60 -12.51 1.68
N THR A 3 -27.38 -12.60 1.14
CA THR A 3 -26.16 -12.06 1.78
C THR A 3 -26.43 -10.60 2.11
N ARG A 4 -26.68 -10.31 3.39
CA ARG A 4 -26.75 -8.95 3.92
C ARG A 4 -25.39 -8.33 3.62
N ALA A 5 -25.33 -7.50 2.57
CA ALA A 5 -24.11 -6.82 2.17
C ALA A 5 -23.64 -5.99 3.37
N MET A 6 -22.62 -6.49 4.06
CA MET A 6 -22.03 -5.79 5.20
C MET A 6 -21.37 -4.53 4.66
N ARG A 7 -22.02 -3.40 4.89
CA ARG A 7 -21.52 -2.10 4.47
C ARG A 7 -20.34 -1.74 5.38
N LEU A 8 -19.12 -1.82 4.86
CA LEU A 8 -17.99 -1.16 5.49
C LEU A 8 -18.28 0.34 5.48
N GLU A 9 -18.20 0.99 6.65
CA GLU A 9 -18.32 2.45 6.73
C GLU A 9 -17.14 3.16 6.04
N ARG A 10 -16.00 2.48 5.90
CA ARG A 10 -14.77 2.99 5.28
C ARG A 10 -13.98 1.86 4.61
N GLY A 11 -13.48 2.16 3.42
CA GLY A 11 -12.62 1.31 2.59
C GLY A 11 -12.29 2.03 1.30
N LEU A 12 -11.30 1.54 0.55
CA LEU A 12 -11.06 2.02 -0.82
C LEU A 12 -12.26 1.71 -1.72
N PHE A 13 -12.90 0.57 -1.47
CA PHE A 13 -14.09 0.13 -2.20
C PHE A 13 -15.32 0.10 -1.29
N SER A 14 -16.49 0.28 -1.90
CA SER A 14 -17.79 0.24 -1.23
C SER A 14 -18.42 -1.15 -1.16
N SER A 15 -17.89 -2.10 -1.93
CA SER A 15 -18.41 -3.47 -2.01
C SER A 15 -17.30 -4.52 -2.07
N ALA A 16 -17.55 -5.66 -1.44
CA ALA A 16 -16.63 -6.80 -1.45
C ALA A 16 -16.34 -7.31 -2.86
N ARG A 17 -17.37 -7.34 -3.72
CA ARG A 17 -17.24 -7.78 -5.11
C ARG A 17 -16.29 -6.89 -5.89
N THR A 18 -16.42 -5.57 -5.76
CA THR A 18 -15.54 -4.60 -6.44
C THR A 18 -14.12 -4.72 -5.91
N ALA A 19 -13.93 -4.83 -4.59
CA ALA A 19 -12.60 -4.94 -3.99
C ALA A 19 -11.84 -6.18 -4.49
N TRP A 20 -12.49 -7.36 -4.47
CA TRP A 20 -11.90 -8.59 -4.97
C TRP A 20 -11.70 -8.58 -6.48
N LEU A 21 -12.62 -8.00 -7.26
CA LEU A 21 -12.46 -7.87 -8.71
C LEU A 21 -11.23 -7.02 -9.04
N VAL A 22 -11.04 -5.89 -8.36
CA VAL A 22 -9.88 -5.03 -8.59
C VAL A 22 -8.59 -5.72 -8.15
N ALA A 23 -8.56 -6.39 -7.00
CA ALA A 23 -7.40 -7.17 -6.57
C ALA A 23 -7.05 -8.30 -7.57
N PHE A 24 -8.07 -8.98 -8.11
CA PHE A 24 -7.91 -10.02 -9.12
C PHE A 24 -7.39 -9.47 -10.45
N VAL A 25 -7.99 -8.39 -10.97
CA VAL A 25 -7.53 -7.71 -12.19
C VAL A 25 -6.10 -7.20 -12.03
N TYR A 26 -5.77 -6.65 -10.86
CA TYR A 26 -4.42 -6.21 -10.54
C TYR A 26 -3.43 -7.40 -10.53
N THR A 27 -3.84 -8.55 -9.99
CA THR A 27 -3.01 -9.77 -10.02
C THR A 27 -2.75 -10.24 -11.45
N ILE A 28 -3.76 -10.23 -12.33
CA ILE A 28 -3.57 -10.52 -13.76
C ILE A 28 -2.61 -9.52 -14.39
N PHE A 29 -2.74 -8.23 -14.07
CA PHE A 29 -1.82 -7.20 -14.53
C PHE A 29 -0.38 -7.51 -14.10
N LEU A 30 -0.14 -7.85 -12.83
CA LEU A 30 1.19 -8.26 -12.34
C LEU A 30 1.78 -9.43 -13.13
N TYR A 31 1.00 -10.50 -13.34
CA TYR A 31 1.50 -11.65 -14.08
C TYR A 31 1.72 -11.32 -15.58
N SER A 32 0.98 -10.35 -16.11
CA SER A 32 1.18 -9.88 -17.49
C SER A 32 2.43 -9.00 -17.64
N THR A 33 2.80 -8.23 -16.60
CA THR A 33 4.00 -7.38 -16.63
C THR A 33 5.29 -8.20 -16.66
N LEU A 34 5.29 -9.45 -16.19
CA LEU A 34 6.44 -10.36 -16.27
C LEU A 34 7.09 -10.42 -17.65
N THR A 35 6.27 -10.50 -18.70
CA THR A 35 6.76 -10.59 -20.08
C THR A 35 6.97 -9.19 -20.67
N LEU A 36 5.99 -8.30 -20.49
CA LEU A 36 6.01 -6.99 -21.14
C LEU A 36 7.07 -6.06 -20.51
N ALA A 37 7.09 -5.94 -19.18
CA ALA A 37 8.04 -5.11 -18.46
C ALA A 37 9.47 -5.65 -18.60
N PHE A 38 9.65 -6.97 -18.68
CA PHE A 38 10.99 -7.53 -18.95
C PHE A 38 11.50 -7.19 -20.35
N ARG A 39 10.65 -7.27 -21.39
CA ARG A 39 11.03 -6.85 -22.74
C ARG A 39 11.41 -5.37 -22.79
N LEU A 40 10.62 -4.52 -22.13
CA LEU A 40 10.94 -3.10 -21.99
C LEU A 40 12.26 -2.89 -21.24
N TYR A 41 12.48 -3.62 -20.15
CA TYR A 41 13.72 -3.58 -19.38
C TYR A 41 14.93 -3.94 -20.23
N VAL A 42 14.88 -5.05 -20.98
CA VAL A 42 15.97 -5.48 -21.87
C VAL A 42 16.23 -4.44 -22.94
N TRP A 43 15.18 -3.92 -23.60
CA TRP A 43 15.32 -2.86 -24.59
C TRP A 43 16.01 -1.60 -24.03
N MET A 44 15.65 -1.17 -22.81
CA MET A 44 16.31 -0.04 -22.15
C MET A 44 17.73 -0.38 -21.71
N PHE A 45 17.95 -1.59 -21.20
CA PHE A 45 19.25 -2.08 -20.75
C PHE A 45 20.25 -2.13 -21.90
N ASP A 46 19.85 -2.62 -23.07
CA ASP A 46 20.69 -2.70 -24.26
C ASP A 46 21.05 -1.30 -24.79
N ARG A 47 20.17 -0.31 -24.60
CA ARG A 47 20.38 1.06 -25.09
C ARG A 47 21.19 1.94 -24.14
N TYR A 48 21.01 1.80 -22.83
CA TYR A 48 21.55 2.72 -21.83
C TYR A 48 22.49 2.07 -20.82
N GLY A 49 22.57 0.73 -20.81
CA GLY A 49 23.48 -0.04 -19.97
C GLY A 49 23.04 -0.20 -18.52
N LYS A 50 23.77 -1.04 -17.80
CA LYS A 50 23.52 -1.40 -16.40
C LYS A 50 23.53 -0.22 -15.42
N PRO A 51 24.48 0.74 -15.48
CA PRO A 51 24.51 1.85 -14.51
C PRO A 51 23.25 2.71 -14.57
N PHE A 52 22.80 3.04 -15.79
CA PHE A 52 21.57 3.79 -16.00
C PHE A 52 20.35 3.03 -15.45
N MET A 53 20.20 1.75 -15.80
CA MET A 53 19.07 0.96 -15.32
C MET A 53 19.07 0.79 -13.80
N SER A 54 20.24 0.59 -13.18
CA SER A 54 20.36 0.53 -11.72
C SER A 54 19.93 1.84 -11.06
N ALA A 55 20.39 2.97 -11.59
CA ALA A 55 20.03 4.29 -11.10
C ALA A 55 18.53 4.55 -11.26
N LEU A 56 17.96 4.33 -12.46
CA LEU A 56 16.54 4.51 -12.75
C LEU A 56 15.66 3.75 -11.75
N MET A 57 16.00 2.48 -11.51
CA MET A 57 15.24 1.61 -10.59
C MET A 57 15.36 2.04 -9.12
N ILE A 58 16.37 2.83 -8.73
CA ILE A 58 16.47 3.40 -7.38
C ILE A 58 15.74 4.76 -7.32
N TRP A 59 15.99 5.62 -8.30
CA TRP A 59 15.48 6.98 -8.30
C TRP A 59 13.96 7.07 -8.44
N ILE A 60 13.29 6.06 -8.99
CA ILE A 60 11.81 6.00 -9.05
C ILE A 60 11.16 6.00 -7.65
N TYR A 61 11.85 5.51 -6.62
CA TYR A 61 11.32 5.50 -5.25
C TYR A 61 11.38 6.86 -4.56
N VAL A 62 12.29 7.74 -4.98
CA VAL A 62 12.46 9.07 -4.37
C VAL A 62 11.20 9.93 -4.49
N PRO A 63 10.60 10.15 -5.68
CA PRO A 63 9.38 10.95 -5.78
C PRO A 63 8.21 10.32 -5.01
N ILE A 64 8.13 8.99 -4.95
CA ILE A 64 7.10 8.28 -4.18
C ILE A 64 7.30 8.53 -2.68
N GLY A 65 8.53 8.38 -2.18
CA GLY A 65 8.88 8.65 -0.79
C GLY A 65 8.61 10.10 -0.40
N LEU A 66 8.95 11.07 -1.27
CA LEU A 66 8.66 12.49 -1.05
C LEU A 66 7.15 12.77 -1.05
N ALA A 67 6.38 12.14 -1.95
CA ALA A 67 4.94 12.28 -1.97
C ALA A 67 4.28 11.73 -0.69
N LEU A 68 4.75 10.56 -0.22
CA LEU A 68 4.29 9.98 1.05
C LEU A 68 4.71 10.82 2.27
N LEU A 69 5.91 11.40 2.25
CA LEU A 69 6.36 12.31 3.29
C LEU A 69 5.52 13.59 3.31
N ALA A 70 5.26 14.19 2.15
CA ALA A 70 4.37 15.34 2.04
C ALA A 70 2.95 14.98 2.55
N PHE A 71 2.41 13.83 2.15
CA PHE A 71 1.13 13.33 2.67
C PHE A 71 1.15 13.21 4.20
N LEU A 72 2.20 12.61 4.77
CA LEU A 72 2.37 12.48 6.22
C LEU A 72 2.42 13.85 6.92
N LEU A 73 3.17 14.80 6.37
CA LEU A 73 3.36 16.14 6.97
C LEU A 73 2.11 17.03 6.88
N PHE A 74 1.33 16.91 5.80
CA PHE A 74 0.21 17.80 5.51
C PHE A 74 -1.17 17.22 5.81
N ARG A 75 -1.31 15.88 5.89
CA ARG A 75 -2.63 15.22 6.01
C ARG A 75 -2.80 14.42 7.31
N LEU A 76 -1.72 13.99 7.94
CA LEU A 76 -1.78 13.17 9.16
C LEU A 76 -1.44 13.99 10.41
N PRO A 77 -1.97 13.60 11.59
CA PRO A 77 -1.64 14.27 12.83
C PRO A 77 -0.14 14.14 13.15
N ARG A 78 0.44 15.22 13.67
CA ARG A 78 1.86 15.26 14.03
C ARG A 78 2.13 14.40 15.26
N GLN A 79 2.61 13.19 15.03
CA GLN A 79 2.98 12.23 16.08
C GLN A 79 4.38 11.69 15.78
N LEU A 80 5.29 11.77 16.76
CA LEU A 80 6.69 11.36 16.58
C LEU A 80 6.80 9.90 16.10
N GLY A 81 5.97 9.00 16.65
CA GLY A 81 5.96 7.59 16.27
C GLY A 81 5.70 7.34 14.78
N ARG A 82 4.88 8.17 14.12
CA ARG A 82 4.62 8.04 12.67
C ARG A 82 5.84 8.41 11.84
N TYR A 83 6.54 9.48 12.21
CA TYR A 83 7.77 9.91 11.53
C TYR A 83 8.91 8.91 11.73
N VAL A 84 9.08 8.42 12.96
CA VAL A 84 10.09 7.40 13.27
C VAL A 84 9.80 6.12 12.48
N THR A 85 8.54 5.66 12.45
CA THR A 85 8.18 4.45 11.70
C THR A 85 8.36 4.65 10.19
N PHE A 86 7.97 5.81 9.65
CA PHE A 86 8.19 6.14 8.24
C PHE A 86 9.67 6.15 7.87
N LEU A 87 10.52 6.75 8.72
CA LEU A 87 11.96 6.75 8.53
C LEU A 87 12.54 5.32 8.58
N MET A 88 12.14 4.52 9.57
CA MET A 88 12.59 3.13 9.70
C MET A 88 12.17 2.27 8.50
N LEU A 89 10.94 2.45 8.00
CA LEU A 89 10.48 1.80 6.76
C LEU A 89 11.32 2.24 5.56
N GLY A 90 11.61 3.54 5.43
CA GLY A 90 12.46 4.05 4.35
C GLY A 90 13.87 3.46 4.38
N LEU A 91 14.48 3.38 5.56
CA LEU A 91 15.81 2.77 5.74
C LEU A 91 15.81 1.26 5.48
N ALA A 92 14.80 0.54 5.99
CA ALA A 92 14.66 -0.90 5.76
C ALA A 92 14.44 -1.20 4.27
N MET A 93 13.64 -0.39 3.59
CA MET A 93 13.42 -0.50 2.15
C MET A 93 14.70 -0.19 1.36
N ALA A 94 15.42 0.89 1.70
CA ALA A 94 16.72 1.21 1.08
C ALA A 94 17.72 0.07 1.25
N PHE A 95 17.80 -0.52 2.45
CA PHE A 95 18.62 -1.70 2.71
C PHE A 95 18.22 -2.88 1.83
N CYS A 96 16.93 -3.21 1.73
CA CYS A 96 16.47 -4.31 0.86
C CYS A 96 16.81 -4.07 -0.63
N LEU A 97 16.61 -2.84 -1.12
CA LEU A 97 16.89 -2.47 -2.51
C LEU A 97 18.38 -2.57 -2.87
N ASP A 98 19.27 -2.24 -1.93
CA ASP A 98 20.72 -2.36 -2.10
C ASP A 98 21.16 -3.83 -2.24
N ARG A 99 20.53 -4.75 -1.50
CA ARG A 99 20.81 -6.19 -1.57
C ARG A 99 20.33 -6.85 -2.86
N ILE A 100 19.43 -6.21 -3.62
CA ILE A 100 18.96 -6.71 -4.91
C ILE A 100 19.95 -6.31 -6.00
N THR A 101 20.66 -7.32 -6.52
CA THR A 101 21.72 -7.16 -7.53
C THR A 101 21.19 -6.96 -8.96
N ILE A 102 20.00 -7.47 -9.25
CA ILE A 102 19.34 -7.35 -10.56
C ILE A 102 18.36 -6.18 -10.50
N PRO A 103 18.64 -5.05 -11.18
CA PRO A 103 17.80 -3.85 -11.07
C PRO A 103 16.33 -4.08 -11.37
N ALA A 104 16.00 -4.93 -12.35
CA ALA A 104 14.62 -5.24 -12.71
C ALA A 104 13.80 -5.82 -11.54
N LYS A 105 14.44 -6.59 -10.65
CA LYS A 105 13.76 -7.21 -9.50
C LYS A 105 13.35 -6.19 -8.44
N ARG A 106 13.98 -5.02 -8.39
CA ARG A 106 13.59 -3.95 -7.47
C ARG A 106 12.14 -3.55 -7.69
N PHE A 107 11.71 -3.51 -8.95
CA PHE A 107 10.35 -3.10 -9.36
C PHE A 107 9.23 -3.90 -8.68
N HIS A 108 9.51 -5.13 -8.22
CA HIS A 108 8.53 -5.95 -7.50
C HIS A 108 8.04 -5.26 -6.22
N PHE A 109 8.87 -4.43 -5.57
CA PHE A 109 8.40 -3.61 -4.44
C PHE A 109 7.28 -2.63 -4.82
N LEU A 110 7.33 -2.06 -6.03
CA LEU A 110 6.31 -1.13 -6.52
C LEU A 110 5.02 -1.85 -6.95
N GLU A 111 5.14 -3.11 -7.33
CA GLU A 111 4.05 -3.95 -7.78
C GLU A 111 3.29 -4.59 -6.60
N TYR A 112 4.02 -5.15 -5.63
CA TYR A 112 3.42 -5.90 -4.54
C TYR A 112 2.93 -5.04 -3.38
N ALA A 113 3.46 -3.83 -3.20
CA ALA A 113 2.94 -2.91 -2.17
C ALA A 113 1.48 -2.47 -2.45
N PRO A 114 1.09 -2.03 -3.67
CA PRO A 114 -0.31 -1.76 -4.01
C PRO A 114 -1.18 -3.01 -3.93
N LEU A 115 -0.70 -4.18 -4.38
CA LEU A 115 -1.43 -5.44 -4.22
C LEU A 115 -1.81 -5.68 -2.76
N ALA A 116 -0.87 -5.49 -1.83
CA ALA A 116 -1.14 -5.66 -0.41
C ALA A 116 -2.20 -4.70 0.12
N VAL A 117 -2.24 -3.45 -0.36
CA VAL A 117 -3.31 -2.50 -0.01
C VAL A 117 -4.67 -2.96 -0.55
N LEU A 118 -4.73 -3.47 -1.78
CA LEU A 118 -5.97 -3.96 -2.41
C LEU A 118 -6.50 -5.22 -1.71
N VAL A 119 -5.60 -6.17 -1.43
CA VAL A 119 -5.91 -7.40 -0.68
C VAL A 119 -6.37 -7.07 0.74
N PHE A 120 -5.67 -6.15 1.40
CA PHE A 120 -6.05 -5.66 2.72
C PHE A 120 -7.48 -5.11 2.70
N ASP A 121 -7.82 -4.20 1.77
CA ASP A 121 -9.17 -3.64 1.66
C ASP A 121 -10.23 -4.71 1.36
N ALA A 122 -9.94 -5.64 0.45
CA ALA A 122 -10.86 -6.72 0.08
C ALA A 122 -11.17 -7.67 1.25
N LEU A 123 -10.15 -7.98 2.06
CA LEU A 123 -10.32 -8.84 3.24
C LEU A 123 -11.13 -8.18 4.36
N ARG A 124 -11.20 -6.85 4.45
CA ARG A 124 -12.01 -6.15 5.48
C ARG A 124 -13.49 -6.52 5.45
N PHE A 125 -13.99 -6.94 4.28
CA PHE A 125 -15.38 -7.36 4.13
C PHE A 125 -15.66 -8.75 4.73
N HIS A 126 -14.63 -9.54 5.03
CA HIS A 126 -14.74 -10.93 5.46
C HIS A 126 -14.07 -11.19 6.82
N CYS A 127 -12.93 -10.54 7.10
CA CYS A 127 -12.19 -10.63 8.35
C CYS A 127 -12.05 -9.24 8.99
N ARG A 128 -12.43 -9.12 10.26
CA ARG A 128 -12.24 -7.92 11.10
C ARG A 128 -11.50 -8.24 12.40
N ASP A 129 -10.99 -9.45 12.53
CA ASP A 129 -10.24 -9.86 13.70
C ASP A 129 -8.79 -9.35 13.63
N ARG A 130 -8.06 -9.57 14.72
CA ARG A 130 -6.62 -9.28 14.81
C ARG A 130 -5.77 -9.98 13.75
N TYR A 131 -6.33 -10.98 13.04
CA TYR A 131 -5.64 -11.74 12.00
C TYR A 131 -5.80 -11.13 10.62
N HIS A 132 -6.51 -10.02 10.45
CA HIS A 132 -6.70 -9.38 9.15
C HIS A 132 -5.37 -9.04 8.44
N TYR A 133 -4.37 -8.53 9.17
CA TYR A 133 -3.02 -8.31 8.62
C TYR A 133 -2.32 -9.62 8.25
N VAL A 134 -2.49 -10.66 9.07
CA VAL A 134 -1.90 -11.98 8.83
C VAL A 134 -2.48 -12.59 7.56
N TRP A 135 -3.81 -12.58 7.40
CA TRP A 135 -4.47 -13.06 6.19
C TRP A 135 -4.10 -12.25 4.96
N SER A 136 -3.97 -10.93 5.10
CA SER A 136 -3.51 -10.07 4.00
C SER A 136 -2.10 -10.47 3.56
N MET A 137 -1.21 -10.69 4.53
CA MET A 137 0.16 -11.13 4.27
C MET A 137 0.21 -12.52 3.61
N VAL A 138 -0.60 -13.48 4.08
CA VAL A 138 -0.71 -14.82 3.50
C VAL A 138 -1.16 -14.74 2.05
N VAL A 139 -2.22 -14.00 1.75
CA VAL A 139 -2.73 -13.87 0.37
C VAL A 139 -1.69 -13.22 -0.55
N VAL A 140 -1.04 -12.13 -0.12
CA VAL A 140 0.01 -11.47 -0.93
C VAL A 140 1.18 -12.42 -1.18
N THR A 141 1.59 -13.19 -0.16
CA THR A 141 2.67 -14.18 -0.28
C THR A 141 2.28 -15.31 -1.25
N LEU A 142 1.03 -15.77 -1.21
CA LEU A 142 0.54 -16.79 -2.14
C LEU A 142 0.47 -16.28 -3.58
N VAL A 143 0.09 -15.01 -3.79
CA VAL A 143 0.16 -14.38 -5.12
C VAL A 143 1.62 -14.29 -5.59
N GLY A 144 2.55 -13.91 -4.71
CA GLY A 144 3.98 -13.87 -5.00
C GLY A 144 4.58 -15.25 -5.28
N LEU A 145 4.08 -16.31 -4.63
CA LEU A 145 4.43 -17.68 -4.95
C LEU A 145 3.90 -18.09 -6.32
N GLY A 146 2.66 -17.71 -6.65
CA GLY A 146 2.07 -17.98 -7.97
C GLY A 146 2.85 -17.35 -9.11
N ASP A 147 3.36 -16.13 -8.91
CA ASP A 147 4.27 -15.44 -9.83
C ASP A 147 5.51 -16.30 -10.12
N GLU A 148 6.20 -16.74 -9.07
CA GLU A 148 7.40 -17.56 -9.21
C GLU A 148 7.13 -18.94 -9.81
N VAL A 149 5.96 -19.52 -9.55
CA VAL A 149 5.54 -20.77 -10.23
C VAL A 149 5.35 -20.53 -11.73
N ILE A 150 4.70 -19.44 -12.13
CA ILE A 150 4.55 -19.08 -13.55
C ILE A 150 5.92 -18.83 -14.18
N GLN A 151 6.80 -18.11 -13.49
CA GLN A 151 8.17 -17.91 -13.94
C GLN A 151 8.94 -19.23 -14.08
N GLY A 152 8.78 -20.17 -13.15
CA GLY A 152 9.44 -21.48 -13.22
C GLY A 152 8.99 -22.35 -14.40
N ILE A 153 7.83 -22.07 -15.00
CA ILE A 153 7.33 -22.75 -16.20
C ILE A 153 7.86 -22.08 -17.49
N LEU A 154 8.26 -20.82 -17.43
CA LEU A 154 8.75 -20.09 -18.60
C LEU A 154 10.17 -20.56 -18.99
N PRO A 155 10.45 -20.84 -20.28
CA PRO A 155 11.67 -21.54 -20.73
C PRO A 155 12.99 -20.79 -20.49
N ASN A 156 12.97 -19.54 -20.03
CA ASN A 156 14.15 -18.70 -19.78
C ASN A 156 14.15 -18.08 -18.37
N ARG A 157 13.40 -18.68 -17.45
CA ARG A 157 13.24 -18.21 -16.07
C ARG A 157 13.33 -19.42 -15.14
N TYR A 158 13.67 -19.11 -13.88
CA TYR A 158 13.82 -20.11 -12.83
C TYR A 158 12.98 -19.67 -11.66
N PHE A 159 12.33 -20.63 -11.01
CA PHE A 159 11.67 -20.41 -9.74
C PHE A 159 12.70 -19.94 -8.70
N GLY A 160 12.43 -18.84 -8.03
CA GLY A 160 13.33 -18.29 -7.03
C GLY A 160 12.62 -18.02 -5.69
N ILE A 161 13.10 -18.66 -4.63
CA ILE A 161 12.54 -18.46 -3.28
C ILE A 161 12.79 -17.04 -2.76
N ASN A 162 13.90 -16.41 -3.17
CA ASN A 162 14.26 -15.06 -2.73
C ASN A 162 13.29 -14.00 -3.30
N GLU A 163 12.66 -14.31 -4.43
CA GLU A 163 11.71 -13.50 -5.14
C GLU A 163 10.35 -13.57 -4.43
N VAL A 164 9.92 -14.76 -4.00
CA VAL A 164 8.76 -14.90 -3.09
C VAL A 164 8.99 -14.08 -1.81
N VAL A 165 10.18 -14.14 -1.22
CA VAL A 165 10.54 -13.34 -0.03
C VAL A 165 10.52 -11.84 -0.33
N THR A 166 10.97 -11.42 -1.51
CA THR A 166 10.94 -10.01 -1.93
C THR A 166 9.51 -9.50 -2.10
N ASN A 167 8.65 -10.29 -2.74
CA ASN A 167 7.23 -10.00 -2.93
C ASN A 167 6.50 -9.90 -1.59
N ALA A 168 6.79 -10.86 -0.69
CA ALA A 168 6.31 -10.85 0.69
C ALA A 168 6.79 -9.60 1.46
N ALA A 169 8.07 -9.24 1.36
CA ALA A 169 8.63 -8.06 2.03
C ALA A 169 7.96 -6.76 1.59
N ALA A 170 7.66 -6.62 0.29
CA ALA A 170 6.92 -5.48 -0.23
C ALA A 170 5.51 -5.37 0.38
N GLY A 171 4.79 -6.50 0.47
CA GLY A 171 3.50 -6.56 1.13
C GLY A 171 3.58 -6.25 2.62
N PHE A 172 4.60 -6.78 3.30
CA PHE A 172 4.86 -6.50 4.71
C PHE A 172 5.08 -5.01 4.98
N PHE A 173 5.91 -4.33 4.18
CA PHE A 173 6.13 -2.89 4.32
C PHE A 173 4.86 -2.07 4.09
N ALA A 174 4.03 -2.44 3.11
CA ALA A 174 2.73 -1.78 2.90
C ALA A 174 1.79 -1.96 4.11
N LEU A 175 1.76 -3.16 4.70
CA LEU A 175 0.94 -3.45 5.87
C LEU A 175 1.43 -2.71 7.14
N ILE A 176 2.74 -2.63 7.37
CA ILE A 176 3.32 -1.83 8.46
C ILE A 176 3.04 -0.34 8.25
N PHE A 177 3.12 0.15 7.01
CA PHE A 177 2.75 1.52 6.69
C PHE A 177 1.28 1.80 7.04
N ILE A 178 0.36 0.91 6.68
CA ILE A 178 -1.05 1.03 7.05
C ILE A 178 -1.22 1.05 8.58
N ALA A 179 -0.60 0.12 9.28
CA ALA A 179 -0.77 -0.05 10.72
C ALA A 179 -0.22 1.13 11.54
N PHE A 180 0.97 1.62 11.21
CA PHE A 180 1.72 2.51 12.11
C PHE A 180 1.98 3.92 11.56
N VAL A 181 1.96 4.10 10.24
CA VAL A 181 2.14 5.43 9.63
C VAL A 181 0.78 6.07 9.35
N LEU A 182 -0.05 5.37 8.58
CA LEU A 182 -1.40 5.81 8.27
C LEU A 182 -2.29 5.70 9.50
N GLY A 183 -2.28 4.54 10.17
CA GLY A 183 -3.20 4.19 11.25
C GLY A 183 -4.58 3.84 10.69
N GLU A 184 -5.19 2.77 11.21
CA GLU A 184 -6.51 2.30 10.76
C GLU A 184 -7.61 3.36 10.87
N GLU A 185 -7.50 4.25 11.86
CA GLU A 185 -8.44 5.34 12.08
C GLU A 185 -8.45 6.37 10.94
N ASN A 186 -7.34 6.46 10.19
CA ASN A 186 -7.19 7.32 9.02
C ASN A 186 -7.28 6.54 7.71
N TYR A 187 -7.53 5.23 7.73
CA TYR A 187 -7.69 4.46 6.50
C TYR A 187 -9.10 4.65 5.89
N PRO A 188 -9.24 4.81 4.57
CA PRO A 188 -8.15 4.97 3.59
C PRO A 188 -7.56 6.39 3.54
N TRP A 189 -8.31 7.39 4.02
CA TRP A 189 -7.90 8.78 4.06
C TRP A 189 -8.28 9.43 5.40
N PRO A 190 -7.43 10.32 5.97
CA PRO A 190 -7.76 11.05 7.20
C PRO A 190 -8.98 11.95 7.01
N ARG A 191 -9.87 11.99 8.02
CA ARG A 191 -11.03 12.89 8.01
C ARG A 191 -10.56 14.33 8.14
N ARG A 192 -11.04 15.21 7.26
CA ARG A 192 -10.96 16.66 7.50
C ARG A 192 -11.79 16.96 8.76
N LYS A 193 -11.15 17.38 9.85
CA LYS A 193 -11.89 17.88 11.03
C LYS A 193 -12.77 19.03 10.53
N LYS A 194 -14.10 18.92 10.70
CA LYS A 194 -14.97 20.09 10.52
C LYS A 194 -14.48 21.14 11.51
N ALA A 195 -14.28 22.39 11.05
CA ALA A 195 -13.98 23.48 11.95
C ALA A 195 -15.08 23.54 13.02
N PRO A 196 -14.76 23.80 14.30
CA PRO A 196 -15.78 24.02 15.30
C PRO A 196 -16.69 25.15 14.80
N VAL A 197 -18.00 24.90 14.78
CA VAL A 197 -19.00 25.93 14.46
C VAL A 197 -18.90 26.96 15.58
N SER A 198 -18.20 28.06 15.32
CA SER A 198 -18.16 29.21 16.23
C SER A 198 -19.54 29.88 16.18
N GLY A 199 -20.45 29.51 17.08
CA GLY A 199 -21.74 30.19 17.19
C GLY A 199 -22.82 29.35 17.86
N SER A 200 -22.75 29.20 19.19
CA SER A 200 -23.94 28.90 20.02
C SER A 200 -23.70 29.23 21.50
N HIS A 201 -22.99 30.32 21.80
CA HIS A 201 -22.87 30.87 23.16
C HIS A 201 -23.09 32.39 23.15
N GLN A 202 -24.23 32.83 22.62
CA GLN A 202 -24.75 34.19 22.80
C GLN A 202 -26.26 34.13 22.64
N GLU A 203 -26.99 33.60 23.63
CA GLU A 203 -28.44 33.81 23.82
C GLU A 203 -28.90 33.06 25.08
N GLU A 204 -28.40 33.43 26.27
CA GLU A 204 -29.07 33.00 27.52
C GLU A 204 -28.84 33.93 28.73
N ALA A 205 -28.18 35.08 28.56
CA ALA A 205 -27.83 35.98 29.67
C ALA A 205 -28.67 37.27 29.77
N GLU A 206 -29.69 37.48 28.91
CA GLU A 206 -30.34 38.80 28.80
C GLU A 206 -31.87 38.79 28.94
N SER A 207 -32.45 37.87 29.73
CA SER A 207 -33.90 37.85 29.99
C SER A 207 -34.31 37.85 31.46
N VAL A 208 -33.39 38.05 32.40
CA VAL A 208 -33.74 38.23 33.83
C VAL A 208 -33.55 39.69 34.23
N SER A 209 -34.47 40.54 33.78
CA SER A 209 -34.72 41.82 34.43
C SER A 209 -36.21 42.18 34.33
N LEU A 210 -36.85 42.20 35.51
CA LEU A 210 -38.13 42.82 35.89
C LEU A 210 -39.42 42.02 35.54
N PRO A 211 -40.45 41.99 36.42
CA PRO A 211 -41.06 43.18 37.02
C PRO A 211 -41.47 43.15 38.53
N VAL A 212 -41.55 44.39 39.04
CA VAL A 212 -42.47 45.00 40.05
C VAL A 212 -42.48 44.47 41.48
#